data_AF-A0A961U8Y3-F1
#
_entry.id   AF-A0A961U8Y3-F1
#
_cell.length_a   1.000
_cell.length_b   1.000
_cell.length_c   1.000
_cell.angle_alpha   90.00
_cell.angle_beta   90.00
_cell.angle_gamma   90.00
#
_symmetry.space_group_name_H-M   'P 1'
#
loop_
_entity.id
_entity.type
_entity.pdbx_description
1 polymer ?
#
loop_
_entity_poly.entity_id
_entity_poly.type
_entity_poly.pdbx_seq_one_letter_code
_entity_poly.pdbx_strand_id
1 'polypeptide(L)'
;MGGQNHQPCNRYLKNSTKLSRSLSCARASLELANVALEDIILAELDGDVGEAFKLKSELEKSIMALSETKISCSKLFDQMIADKYVDLPPFKTLDFVSMGTALERDGIVSRDAWGDVVEWNKKKGFFGALNKIIDSIEELSELTEALLSKIENIDILILSGELEKNIEMNGPGNFKKEFAKLYQKWHWFGERFLASSIFSTEIWYKFNEYPSISRNLSKLRIA
;
A
#
# COMPACT_ATOMS: atom_id res chain seq x y z
N MET A 1 -12.00 9.12 4.54
CA MET A 1 -11.01 8.02 4.51
C MET A 1 -11.27 7.26 3.22
N GLY A 2 -10.40 7.33 2.21
CA GLY A 2 -10.66 6.84 0.84
C GLY A 2 -10.76 5.31 0.70
N GLY A 3 -11.63 4.66 1.47
CA GLY A 3 -11.87 3.22 1.41
C GLY A 3 -10.80 2.34 2.07
N GLN A 4 -9.79 2.90 2.73
CA GLN A 4 -8.60 2.18 3.21
C GLN A 4 -8.62 1.73 4.68
N ASN A 5 -9.69 2.01 5.43
CA ASN A 5 -9.75 1.60 6.84
C ASN A 5 -10.27 0.16 6.94
N HIS A 6 -9.42 -0.75 7.41
CA HIS A 6 -9.83 -2.12 7.68
C HIS A 6 -10.71 -2.15 8.94
N GLN A 7 -12.02 -2.36 8.76
CA GLN A 7 -12.94 -2.55 9.89
C GLN A 7 -13.40 -4.01 9.93
N PRO A 8 -12.59 -4.93 10.49
CA PRO A 8 -12.99 -6.33 10.57
C PRO A 8 -14.11 -6.56 11.60
N CYS A 9 -14.42 -5.57 12.44
CA CYS A 9 -15.39 -5.67 13.51
C CYS A 9 -16.31 -4.44 13.59
N ASN A 10 -17.34 -4.53 14.44
CA ASN A 10 -18.38 -3.50 14.64
C ASN A 10 -17.92 -2.21 15.35
N ARG A 11 -16.61 -2.03 15.55
CA ARG A 11 -16.02 -0.87 16.20
C ARG A 11 -14.77 -0.42 15.46
N TYR A 12 -14.46 0.86 15.53
CA TYR A 12 -13.16 1.35 15.04
C TYR A 12 -12.04 0.80 15.93
N LEU A 13 -11.09 0.09 15.30
CA LEU A 13 -9.86 -0.32 15.97
C LEU A 13 -8.80 0.76 15.75
N LYS A 14 -8.32 1.36 16.84
CA LYS A 14 -7.27 2.40 16.82
C LYS A 14 -6.06 1.97 15.98
N ASN A 15 -5.64 0.72 16.10
CA ASN A 15 -4.47 0.20 15.38
C ASN A 15 -4.73 0.05 13.86
N SER A 16 -5.97 -0.21 13.44
CA SER A 16 -6.32 -0.21 12.01
C SER A 16 -6.27 1.18 11.38
N THR A 17 -6.78 2.20 12.11
CA THR A 17 -6.67 3.59 11.67
C THR A 17 -5.21 4.04 11.61
N LYS A 18 -4.39 3.66 12.60
CA LYS A 18 -2.95 3.95 12.61
C LYS A 18 -2.23 3.32 11.42
N LEU A 19 -2.49 2.04 11.15
CA LEU A 19 -1.96 1.31 10.01
C LEU A 19 -2.26 2.05 8.70
N SER A 20 -3.52 2.42 8.47
CA SER A 20 -3.93 3.11 7.24
C SER A 20 -3.24 4.48 7.09
N ARG A 21 -3.12 5.22 8.21
CA ARG A 21 -2.42 6.52 8.23
C ARG A 21 -0.93 6.38 7.93
N SER A 22 -0.22 5.51 8.64
CA SER A 22 1.23 5.34 8.47
C SER A 22 1.56 4.86 7.06
N LEU A 23 0.71 3.99 6.48
CA LEU A 23 0.86 3.56 5.10
C LEU A 23 0.68 4.71 4.10
N SER A 24 -0.31 5.58 4.33
CA SER A 24 -0.51 6.78 3.51
C SER A 24 0.69 7.73 3.60
N CYS A 25 1.25 7.90 4.79
CA CYS A 25 2.47 8.70 4.99
C CYS A 25 3.66 8.10 4.23
N ALA A 26 3.85 6.77 4.28
CA ALA A 26 4.90 6.10 3.55
C ALA A 26 4.81 6.34 2.04
N ARG A 27 3.61 6.17 1.45
CA ARG A 27 3.41 6.45 0.03
C ARG A 27 3.65 7.92 -0.30
N ALA A 28 3.13 8.85 0.50
CA ALA A 28 3.31 10.27 0.27
C ALA A 28 4.79 10.68 0.27
N SER A 29 5.59 10.17 1.22
CA SER A 29 7.02 10.42 1.25
C SER A 29 7.77 9.81 0.06
N LEU A 30 7.35 8.65 -0.46
CA LEU A 30 7.92 8.14 -1.72
C LEU A 30 7.64 9.07 -2.92
N GLU A 31 6.43 9.61 -3.02
CA GLU A 31 6.11 10.58 -4.10
C GLU A 31 6.93 11.86 -3.94
N LEU A 32 7.08 12.37 -2.71
CA LEU A 32 7.92 13.54 -2.43
C LEU A 32 9.41 13.28 -2.72
N ALA A 33 9.88 12.05 -2.50
CA ALA A 33 11.22 11.65 -2.92
C ALA A 33 11.39 11.73 -4.44
N ASN A 34 10.38 11.31 -5.22
CA ASN A 34 10.42 11.45 -6.67
C ASN A 34 10.39 12.91 -7.12
N VAL A 35 9.57 13.75 -6.49
CA VAL A 35 9.58 15.20 -6.74
C VAL A 35 10.97 15.79 -6.46
N ALA A 36 11.58 15.45 -5.33
CA ALA A 36 12.92 15.93 -4.99
C ALA A 36 13.99 15.48 -6.00
N LEU A 37 13.84 14.29 -6.58
CA LEU A 37 14.72 13.84 -7.67
C LEU A 37 14.53 14.69 -8.93
N GLU A 38 13.29 14.96 -9.32
CA GLU A 38 12.99 15.82 -10.48
C GLU A 38 13.51 17.23 -10.26
N ASP A 39 13.40 17.79 -9.05
CA ASP A 39 13.96 19.09 -8.68
C ASP A 39 15.49 19.12 -8.85
N ILE A 40 16.20 18.03 -8.52
CA ILE A 40 17.65 17.93 -8.72
C ILE A 40 18.00 17.96 -10.21
N ILE A 41 17.25 17.22 -11.03
CA ILE A 41 17.45 17.17 -12.49
C ILE A 41 17.17 18.55 -13.10
N LEU A 42 16.10 19.23 -12.67
CA LEU A 42 15.76 20.57 -13.14
C LEU A 42 16.86 21.58 -12.80
N ALA A 43 17.38 21.55 -11.57
CA ALA A 43 18.50 22.39 -11.16
C ALA A 43 19.73 22.15 -12.06
N GLU A 44 20.08 20.89 -12.33
CA GLU A 44 21.20 20.56 -13.22
C GLU A 44 21.00 21.10 -14.65
N LEU A 45 19.79 21.01 -15.19
CA LEU A 45 19.44 21.54 -16.52
C LEU A 45 19.52 23.06 -16.59
N ASP A 46 19.25 23.75 -15.48
CA ASP A 46 19.38 25.21 -15.34
C ASP A 46 20.84 25.65 -15.08
N GLY A 47 21.77 24.70 -14.91
CA GLY A 47 23.18 24.94 -14.59
C GLY A 47 23.45 25.17 -13.10
N ASP A 48 22.47 24.88 -12.24
CA ASP A 48 22.54 24.96 -10.79
C ASP A 48 22.88 23.59 -10.15
N VAL A 49 23.25 23.61 -8.86
CA VAL A 49 23.53 22.40 -8.08
C VAL A 49 22.30 21.99 -7.29
N GLY A 50 21.73 20.82 -7.60
CA GLY A 50 20.57 20.26 -6.90
C GLY A 50 20.88 19.79 -5.46
N GLU A 51 19.82 19.62 -4.65
CA GLU A 51 19.93 19.24 -3.24
C GLU A 51 19.53 17.77 -2.97
N ALA A 52 20.51 16.86 -2.88
CA ALA A 52 20.27 15.44 -2.59
C ALA A 52 19.60 15.17 -1.23
N PHE A 53 19.79 16.07 -0.25
CA PHE A 53 19.32 15.88 1.12
C PHE A 53 17.80 15.67 1.19
N LYS A 54 17.02 16.40 0.38
CA LYS A 54 15.55 16.27 0.36
C LYS A 54 15.12 14.88 -0.11
N LEU A 55 15.72 14.38 -1.19
CA LEU A 55 15.46 13.04 -1.71
C LEU A 55 15.76 11.97 -0.65
N LYS A 56 16.95 12.03 -0.02
CA LYS A 56 17.36 11.08 1.03
C LYS A 56 16.41 11.13 2.23
N SER A 57 16.10 12.33 2.72
CA SER A 57 15.21 12.54 3.87
C SER A 57 13.79 12.00 3.63
N GLU A 58 13.24 12.15 2.43
CA GLU A 58 11.91 11.62 2.11
C GLU A 58 11.89 10.09 2.00
N LEU A 59 12.94 9.46 1.46
CA LEU A 59 13.05 8.00 1.49
C LEU A 59 13.17 7.46 2.93
N GLU A 60 13.95 8.12 3.80
CA GLU A 60 14.03 7.77 5.22
C GLU A 60 12.69 7.90 5.93
N LYS A 61 11.93 8.97 5.68
CA LYS A 61 10.56 9.14 6.21
C LYS A 61 9.63 8.02 5.72
N SER A 62 9.75 7.62 4.46
CA SER A 62 9.00 6.48 3.91
C SER A 62 9.30 5.18 4.67
N ILE A 63 10.57 4.87 4.90
CA ILE A 63 11.01 3.70 5.69
C ILE A 63 10.47 3.75 7.12
N MET A 64 10.59 4.90 7.79
CA MET A 64 10.06 5.09 9.14
C MET A 64 8.55 4.83 9.19
N ALA A 65 7.79 5.36 8.22
CA ALA A 65 6.36 5.18 8.13
C ALA A 65 5.95 3.72 7.79
N LEU A 66 6.73 3.00 6.98
CA LEU A 66 6.54 1.56 6.75
C LEU A 66 6.78 0.76 8.04
N SER A 67 7.81 1.10 8.81
CA SER A 67 8.09 0.50 10.13
C SER A 67 6.94 0.74 11.12
N GLU A 68 6.41 1.97 11.18
CA GLU A 68 5.21 2.28 11.98
C GLU A 68 3.98 1.47 11.53
N THR A 69 3.85 1.24 10.22
CA THR A 69 2.76 0.42 9.64
C THR A 69 2.90 -1.02 10.11
N LYS A 70 4.10 -1.61 10.03
CA LYS A 70 4.39 -2.96 10.52
C LYS A 70 4.06 -3.10 12.00
N ILE A 71 4.50 -2.16 12.84
CA ILE A 71 4.17 -2.14 14.27
C ILE A 71 2.66 -2.08 14.49
N SER A 72 1.93 -1.29 13.68
CA SER A 72 0.48 -1.18 13.77
C SER A 72 -0.22 -2.47 13.34
N CYS A 73 0.28 -3.19 12.33
CA CYS A 73 -0.19 -4.52 11.95
C CYS A 73 -0.01 -5.53 13.10
N SER A 74 1.17 -5.59 13.72
CA SER A 74 1.43 -6.50 14.85
C SER A 74 0.51 -6.19 16.03
N LYS A 75 0.35 -4.91 16.39
CA LYS A 75 -0.58 -4.50 17.46
C LYS A 75 -2.04 -4.81 17.13
N LEU A 76 -2.43 -4.71 15.86
CA LEU A 76 -3.77 -5.09 15.42
C LEU A 76 -3.96 -6.61 15.54
N PHE A 77 -2.96 -7.40 15.14
CA PHE A 77 -2.97 -8.86 15.27
C PHE A 77 -3.10 -9.29 16.73
N ASP A 78 -2.29 -8.74 17.63
CA ASP A 78 -2.35 -9.02 19.07
C ASP A 78 -3.71 -8.61 19.67
N GLN A 79 -4.23 -7.45 19.25
CA GLN A 79 -5.54 -6.97 19.67
C GLN A 79 -6.64 -7.94 19.22
N MET A 80 -6.60 -8.43 17.98
CA MET A 80 -7.56 -9.42 17.48
C MET A 80 -7.49 -10.72 18.28
N ILE A 81 -6.30 -11.20 18.65
CA ILE A 81 -6.15 -12.38 19.50
C ILE A 81 -6.74 -12.14 20.89
N ALA A 82 -6.39 -11.01 21.53
CA ALA A 82 -6.88 -10.67 22.86
C ALA A 82 -8.41 -10.55 22.91
N ASP A 83 -9.00 -9.98 21.85
CA ASP A 83 -10.45 -9.84 21.68
C ASP A 83 -11.14 -11.15 21.26
N LYS A 84 -10.39 -12.25 21.07
CA LYS A 84 -10.87 -13.54 20.52
C LYS A 84 -11.65 -13.35 19.22
N TYR A 85 -11.08 -12.55 18.32
CA TYR A 85 -11.68 -12.24 17.04
C TYR A 85 -12.07 -13.50 16.26
N VAL A 86 -13.26 -13.45 15.68
CA VAL A 86 -13.79 -14.44 14.74
C VAL A 86 -14.41 -13.65 13.58
N ASP A 87 -14.22 -14.12 12.35
CA ASP A 87 -14.86 -13.49 11.20
C ASP A 87 -16.38 -13.48 11.35
N LEU A 88 -16.99 -12.38 10.89
CA LEU A 88 -18.43 -12.21 10.98
C LEU A 88 -19.17 -13.29 10.15
N PRO A 89 -20.36 -13.75 10.58
CA PRO A 89 -21.12 -14.81 9.91
C PRO A 89 -21.29 -14.64 8.38
N PRO A 90 -21.49 -13.43 7.83
CA PRO A 90 -21.59 -13.23 6.38
C PRO A 90 -20.39 -13.73 5.59
N PHE A 91 -19.20 -13.79 6.19
CA PHE A 91 -18.00 -14.31 5.55
C PHE A 91 -18.21 -15.71 4.95
N LYS A 92 -19.04 -16.56 5.58
CA LYS A 92 -19.30 -17.94 5.14
C LYS A 92 -20.44 -18.06 4.13
N THR A 93 -21.25 -17.01 3.95
CA THR A 93 -22.50 -17.06 3.18
C THR A 93 -22.48 -16.16 1.95
N LEU A 94 -21.54 -15.22 1.89
CA LEU A 94 -21.39 -14.32 0.76
C LEU A 94 -20.75 -15.01 -0.45
N ASP A 95 -21.33 -14.77 -1.63
CA ASP A 95 -20.70 -15.11 -2.91
C ASP A 95 -19.67 -14.04 -3.28
N PHE A 96 -18.41 -14.30 -2.90
CA PHE A 96 -17.30 -13.40 -3.20
C PHE A 96 -16.94 -13.32 -4.69
N VAL A 97 -17.35 -14.28 -5.51
CA VAL A 97 -17.10 -14.24 -6.96
C VAL A 97 -18.01 -13.19 -7.60
N SER A 98 -19.31 -13.28 -7.33
CA SER A 98 -20.30 -12.31 -7.80
C SER A 98 -20.04 -10.92 -7.22
N MET A 99 -19.65 -10.84 -5.95
CA MET A 99 -19.25 -9.58 -5.30
C MET A 99 -18.07 -8.91 -5.99
N GLY A 100 -16.97 -9.65 -6.23
CA GLY A 100 -15.81 -9.12 -6.91
C GLY A 100 -16.12 -8.62 -8.33
N THR A 101 -16.97 -9.35 -9.05
CA THR A 101 -17.40 -8.96 -10.42
C THR A 101 -18.22 -7.67 -10.42
N ALA A 102 -19.12 -7.51 -9.43
CA ALA A 102 -19.90 -6.28 -9.29
C ALA A 102 -19.04 -5.07 -8.93
N LEU A 103 -18.09 -5.23 -8.00
CA LEU A 103 -17.19 -4.16 -7.57
C LEU A 103 -16.19 -3.77 -8.69
N GLU A 104 -15.69 -4.74 -9.44
CA GLU A 104 -14.84 -4.50 -10.62
C GLU A 104 -15.59 -3.69 -11.68
N ARG A 105 -16.83 -4.08 -12.00
CA ARG A 105 -17.65 -3.36 -12.99
C ARG A 105 -17.90 -1.90 -12.61
N ASP A 106 -17.98 -1.64 -11.31
CA ASP A 106 -18.16 -0.28 -10.78
C ASP A 106 -16.82 0.48 -10.64
N GLY A 107 -15.69 -0.13 -11.02
CA GLY A 107 -14.36 0.48 -10.99
C GLY A 107 -13.78 0.66 -9.58
N ILE A 108 -14.26 -0.11 -8.60
CA ILE A 108 -13.89 0.06 -7.18
C ILE A 108 -12.62 -0.75 -6.84
N VAL A 109 -12.49 -1.96 -7.38
CA VAL A 109 -11.35 -2.86 -7.15
C VAL A 109 -10.95 -3.55 -8.45
N SER A 110 -9.67 -3.91 -8.60
CA SER A 110 -9.24 -4.78 -9.70
C SER A 110 -9.63 -6.24 -9.41
N ARG A 111 -9.97 -7.00 -10.46
CA ARG A 111 -10.35 -8.42 -10.37
C ARG A 111 -9.26 -9.28 -9.74
N ASP A 112 -8.03 -8.97 -10.10
CA ASP A 112 -6.81 -9.63 -9.66
C ASP A 112 -6.59 -9.40 -8.15
N ALA A 113 -6.59 -8.13 -7.72
CA ALA A 113 -6.46 -7.79 -6.31
C ALA A 113 -7.57 -8.41 -5.44
N TRP A 114 -8.82 -8.40 -5.93
CA TRP A 114 -9.93 -9.05 -5.23
C TRP A 114 -9.74 -10.57 -5.12
N GLY A 115 -9.31 -11.22 -6.20
CA GLY A 115 -9.03 -12.66 -6.21
C GLY A 115 -7.98 -13.05 -5.17
N ASP A 116 -6.88 -12.30 -5.12
CA ASP A 116 -5.82 -12.50 -4.13
C ASP A 116 -6.33 -12.35 -2.70
N VAL A 117 -7.08 -11.27 -2.41
CA VAL A 117 -7.63 -11.01 -1.08
C VAL A 117 -8.59 -12.12 -0.65
N VAL A 118 -9.47 -12.59 -1.54
CA VAL A 118 -10.35 -13.73 -1.26
C VAL A 118 -9.53 -14.96 -0.88
N GLU A 119 -8.46 -15.26 -1.64
CA GLU A 119 -7.59 -16.40 -1.35
C GLU A 119 -6.84 -16.26 -0.02
N TRP A 120 -6.35 -15.06 0.31
CA TRP A 120 -5.69 -14.80 1.60
C TRP A 120 -6.62 -15.08 2.78
N ASN A 121 -7.91 -14.74 2.62
CA ASN A 121 -8.91 -14.94 3.65
C ASN A 121 -9.39 -16.40 3.77
N LYS A 122 -9.28 -17.25 2.73
CA LYS A 122 -9.77 -18.65 2.81
C LYS A 122 -9.10 -19.49 3.90
N LYS A 123 -7.82 -19.23 4.20
CA LYS A 123 -7.05 -20.07 5.14
C LYS A 123 -7.32 -19.75 6.60
N LYS A 124 -7.37 -18.46 6.96
CA LYS A 124 -7.44 -18.00 8.36
C LYS A 124 -8.31 -16.74 8.52
N GLY A 125 -9.23 -16.50 7.59
CA GLY A 125 -10.04 -15.28 7.58
C GLY A 125 -9.17 -14.03 7.53
N PHE A 126 -9.58 -13.00 8.27
CA PHE A 126 -8.87 -11.72 8.27
C PHE A 126 -7.40 -11.82 8.75
N PHE A 127 -7.06 -12.79 9.61
CA PHE A 127 -5.67 -13.03 10.00
C PHE A 127 -4.78 -13.41 8.81
N GLY A 128 -5.33 -14.14 7.83
CA GLY A 128 -4.60 -14.50 6.61
C GLY A 128 -4.28 -13.30 5.74
N ALA A 129 -5.24 -12.39 5.56
CA ALA A 129 -5.04 -11.13 4.86
C ALA A 129 -4.04 -10.22 5.58
N LEU A 130 -4.15 -10.09 6.90
CA LEU A 130 -3.25 -9.26 7.69
C LEU A 130 -1.79 -9.73 7.60
N ASN A 131 -1.54 -11.05 7.63
CA ASN A 131 -0.20 -11.60 7.41
C ASN A 131 0.35 -11.25 6.03
N LYS A 132 -0.47 -11.33 4.97
CA LYS A 132 -0.03 -10.97 3.61
C LYS A 132 0.25 -9.48 3.45
N ILE A 133 -0.49 -8.64 4.18
CA ILE A 133 -0.21 -7.21 4.28
C ILE A 133 1.15 -6.98 4.97
N ILE A 134 1.45 -7.70 6.05
CA ILE A 134 2.75 -7.62 6.74
C ILE A 134 3.89 -8.02 5.80
N ASP A 135 3.80 -9.19 5.15
CA ASP A 135 4.81 -9.67 4.17
C ASP A 135 5.08 -8.60 3.10
N SER A 136 4.01 -7.97 2.59
CA SER A 136 4.11 -6.95 1.54
C SER A 136 4.74 -5.64 2.02
N ILE A 137 4.51 -5.25 3.28
CA ILE A 137 5.15 -4.08 3.90
C ILE A 137 6.65 -4.33 4.09
N GLU A 138 7.04 -5.56 4.47
CA GLU A 138 8.46 -5.93 4.58
C GLU A 138 9.17 -5.79 3.23
N GLU A 139 8.61 -6.35 2.16
CA GLU A 139 9.16 -6.20 0.82
C GLU A 139 9.23 -4.73 0.36
N LEU A 140 8.23 -3.90 0.71
CA LEU A 140 8.26 -2.46 0.42
C LEU A 140 9.39 -1.75 1.16
N SER A 141 9.62 -2.10 2.43
CA SER A 141 10.74 -1.55 3.22
C SER A 141 12.07 -1.94 2.58
N GLU A 142 12.28 -3.22 2.26
CA GLU A 142 13.50 -3.71 1.62
C GLU A 142 13.79 -3.00 0.29
N LEU A 143 12.76 -2.80 -0.54
CA LEU A 143 12.91 -2.07 -1.81
C LEU A 143 13.22 -0.58 -1.60
N THR A 144 12.65 0.04 -0.57
CA THR A 144 12.90 1.46 -0.25
C THR A 144 14.32 1.64 0.30
N GLU A 145 14.78 0.73 1.17
CA GLU A 145 16.17 0.70 1.68
C GLU A 145 17.18 0.43 0.56
N ALA A 146 16.88 -0.50 -0.36
CA ALA A 146 17.72 -0.77 -1.52
C ALA A 146 17.85 0.46 -2.42
N LEU A 147 16.76 1.20 -2.65
CA LEU A 147 16.80 2.46 -3.38
C LEU A 147 17.63 3.52 -2.63
N LEU A 148 17.42 3.68 -1.32
CA LEU A 148 18.17 4.62 -0.49
C LEU A 148 19.68 4.35 -0.55
N SER A 149 20.10 3.07 -0.46
CA SER A 149 21.50 2.68 -0.61
C SER A 149 22.07 3.02 -1.99
N LYS A 150 21.28 2.89 -3.07
CA LYS A 150 21.73 3.26 -4.42
C LYS A 150 21.96 4.76 -4.59
N ILE A 151 21.14 5.57 -3.94
CA ILE A 151 21.27 7.04 -4.01
C ILE A 151 22.22 7.61 -2.95
N GLU A 152 22.86 6.78 -2.12
CA GLU A 152 23.74 7.24 -1.05
C GLU A 152 24.89 8.10 -1.61
N ASN A 153 25.41 7.74 -2.78
CA ASN A 153 26.49 8.44 -3.47
C ASN A 153 26.02 9.40 -4.58
N ILE A 154 24.72 9.74 -4.61
CA ILE A 154 24.16 10.62 -5.66
C ILE A 154 24.80 12.01 -5.66
N ASP A 155 25.30 12.47 -4.52
CA ASP A 155 26.00 13.75 -4.37
C ASP A 155 27.19 13.87 -5.33
N ILE A 156 27.90 12.77 -5.61
CA ILE A 156 29.03 12.78 -6.53
C ILE A 156 28.57 13.12 -7.96
N LEU A 157 27.46 12.52 -8.40
CA LEU A 157 26.88 12.75 -9.74
C LEU A 157 26.29 14.16 -9.87
N ILE A 158 25.69 14.68 -8.80
CA ILE A 158 25.13 16.02 -8.75
C ILE A 158 26.25 17.06 -8.83
N LEU A 159 27.32 16.91 -8.04
CA LEU A 159 28.45 17.84 -8.04
C LEU A 159 29.22 17.84 -9.37
N SER A 160 29.21 16.73 -10.10
CA SER A 160 29.82 16.66 -11.43
C SER A 160 28.91 17.14 -12.56
N GLY A 161 27.63 17.43 -12.29
CA GLY A 161 26.65 17.77 -13.33
C GLY A 161 26.50 16.65 -14.36
N GLU A 162 26.50 15.40 -13.89
CA GLU A 162 26.34 14.21 -14.74
C GLU A 162 25.14 13.34 -14.32
N LEU A 163 24.29 13.80 -13.40
CA LEU A 163 23.19 12.98 -12.89
C LEU A 163 22.14 12.75 -13.98
N GLU A 164 21.64 13.79 -14.65
CA GLU A 164 20.69 13.68 -15.77
C GLU A 164 21.19 12.71 -16.83
N LYS A 165 22.43 12.91 -17.28
CA LYS A 165 23.04 12.08 -18.31
C LYS A 165 23.21 10.63 -17.85
N ASN A 166 23.63 10.40 -16.61
CA ASN A 166 23.76 9.05 -16.05
C ASN A 166 22.40 8.34 -15.99
N ILE A 167 21.36 9.09 -15.61
CA ILE A 167 19.98 8.65 -15.53
C ILE A 167 19.42 8.30 -16.93
N GLU A 168 19.63 9.15 -17.94
CA GLU A 168 19.13 8.94 -19.31
C GLU A 168 19.90 7.86 -20.07
N MET A 169 21.22 7.80 -19.92
CA MET A 169 22.05 6.84 -20.65
C MET A 169 22.17 5.47 -19.95
N ASN A 170 21.41 5.25 -18.87
CA ASN A 170 21.49 4.02 -18.06
C ASN A 170 22.93 3.70 -17.62
N GLY A 171 23.64 4.72 -17.13
CA GLY A 171 25.04 4.63 -16.71
C GLY A 171 25.26 3.78 -15.45
N PRO A 172 26.53 3.52 -15.08
CA PRO A 172 26.85 2.87 -13.81
C PRO A 172 26.28 3.66 -12.63
N GLY A 173 25.64 2.96 -11.69
CA GLY A 173 25.02 3.59 -10.52
C GLY A 173 23.59 4.09 -10.74
N ASN A 174 23.03 3.93 -11.93
CA ASN A 174 21.64 4.31 -12.23
C ASN A 174 20.65 3.53 -11.35
N PHE A 175 19.67 4.24 -10.82
CA PHE A 175 18.68 3.77 -9.85
C PHE A 175 17.23 3.80 -10.39
N LYS A 176 17.01 4.11 -11.68
CA LYS A 176 15.69 4.06 -12.35
C LYS A 176 15.03 2.70 -12.20
N LYS A 177 15.82 1.62 -12.26
CA LYS A 177 15.32 0.24 -12.11
C LYS A 177 14.75 0.01 -10.70
N GLU A 178 15.43 0.50 -9.68
CA GLU A 178 15.02 0.41 -8.28
C GLU A 178 13.75 1.22 -8.03
N PHE A 179 13.65 2.44 -8.57
CA PHE A 179 12.39 3.19 -8.57
C PHE A 179 11.28 2.41 -9.25
N ALA A 180 11.49 1.91 -10.47
CA ALA A 180 10.46 1.18 -11.21
C ALA A 180 9.94 -0.03 -10.43
N LYS A 181 10.84 -0.82 -9.82
CA LYS A 181 10.48 -1.94 -8.95
C LYS A 181 9.66 -1.51 -7.74
N LEU A 182 10.09 -0.44 -7.06
CA LEU A 182 9.41 0.08 -5.88
C LEU A 182 8.01 0.61 -6.23
N TYR A 183 7.87 1.37 -7.31
CA TYR A 183 6.58 1.85 -7.81
C TYR A 183 5.65 0.72 -8.23
N GLN A 184 6.17 -0.28 -8.95
CA GLN A 184 5.41 -1.46 -9.31
C GLN A 184 4.88 -2.19 -8.07
N LYS A 185 5.73 -2.41 -7.05
CA LYS A 185 5.32 -3.07 -5.81
C LYS A 185 4.28 -2.25 -5.05
N TRP A 186 4.45 -0.93 -4.96
CA TRP A 186 3.47 -0.05 -4.33
C TRP A 186 2.12 -0.05 -5.04
N HIS A 187 2.11 -0.04 -6.37
CA HIS A 187 0.88 -0.12 -7.15
C HIS A 187 0.16 -1.45 -6.87
N TRP A 188 0.89 -2.56 -7.03
CA TRP A 188 0.40 -3.91 -6.74
C TRP A 188 -0.18 -4.02 -5.32
N PHE A 189 0.53 -3.48 -4.33
CA PHE A 189 0.14 -3.52 -2.92
C PHE A 189 -1.07 -2.61 -2.64
N GLY A 190 -1.08 -1.40 -3.19
CA GLY A 190 -2.16 -0.43 -3.01
C GLY A 190 -3.52 -0.97 -3.47
N GLU A 191 -3.55 -1.65 -4.63
CA GLU A 191 -4.78 -2.30 -5.11
C GLU A 191 -5.30 -3.37 -4.15
N ARG A 192 -4.41 -4.22 -3.63
CA ARG A 192 -4.76 -5.31 -2.70
C ARG A 192 -5.14 -4.81 -1.32
N PHE A 193 -4.48 -3.75 -0.87
CA PHE A 193 -4.82 -3.09 0.39
C PHE A 193 -6.22 -2.45 0.32
N LEU A 194 -6.55 -1.81 -0.81
CA LEU A 194 -7.90 -1.30 -1.07
C LEU A 194 -8.91 -2.46 -1.14
N ALA A 195 -8.63 -3.51 -1.93
CA ALA A 195 -9.51 -4.65 -2.05
C ALA A 195 -9.79 -5.33 -0.69
N SER A 196 -8.77 -5.48 0.16
CA SER A 196 -8.91 -6.01 1.51
C SER A 196 -9.77 -5.12 2.40
N SER A 197 -9.63 -3.80 2.29
CA SER A 197 -10.45 -2.84 3.03
C SER A 197 -11.93 -2.88 2.59
N ILE A 198 -12.19 -2.93 1.27
CA ILE A 198 -13.53 -3.07 0.71
C ILE A 198 -14.14 -4.42 1.09
N PHE A 199 -13.36 -5.50 1.05
CA PHE A 199 -13.78 -6.84 1.46
C PHE A 199 -14.27 -6.87 2.91
N SER A 200 -13.49 -6.33 3.85
CA SER A 200 -13.92 -6.20 5.25
C SER A 200 -15.18 -5.34 5.39
N THR A 201 -15.27 -4.26 4.63
CA THR A 201 -16.41 -3.34 4.67
C THR A 201 -17.69 -4.00 4.19
N GLU A 202 -17.66 -4.75 3.08
CA GLU A 202 -18.83 -5.44 2.53
C GLU A 202 -19.35 -6.54 3.47
N ILE A 203 -18.45 -7.28 4.13
CA ILE A 203 -18.82 -8.25 5.17
C ILE A 203 -19.53 -7.54 6.33
N TRP A 204 -18.99 -6.41 6.78
CA TRP A 204 -19.58 -5.62 7.85
C TRP A 204 -20.94 -5.03 7.45
N TYR A 205 -21.07 -4.47 6.25
CA TYR A 205 -22.34 -3.98 5.72
C TYR A 205 -23.38 -5.08 5.67
N LYS A 206 -23.00 -6.27 5.17
CA LYS A 206 -23.92 -7.40 5.15
C LYS A 206 -24.36 -7.82 6.56
N PHE A 207 -23.46 -7.79 7.54
CA PHE A 207 -23.77 -8.16 8.93
C PHE A 207 -24.78 -7.19 9.57
N ASN A 208 -24.75 -5.92 9.22
CA ASN A 208 -25.63 -4.88 9.78
C ASN A 208 -26.81 -4.52 8.86
N GLU A 209 -27.02 -5.28 7.78
CA GLU A 209 -28.06 -5.02 6.78
C GLU A 209 -27.96 -3.63 6.11
N TYR A 210 -26.75 -3.09 6.02
CA TYR A 210 -26.50 -1.85 5.29
C TYR A 210 -26.39 -2.09 3.78
N PRO A 211 -26.74 -1.08 2.95
CA PRO A 211 -26.51 -1.16 1.51
C PRO A 211 -25.02 -1.35 1.19
N SER A 212 -24.74 -2.22 0.23
CA SER A 212 -23.39 -2.39 -0.34
C SER A 212 -22.87 -1.10 -0.95
N ILE A 213 -21.54 -0.93 -0.97
CA ILE A 213 -20.87 0.16 -1.70
C ILE A 213 -21.22 0.10 -3.19
N SER A 214 -21.31 -1.12 -3.75
CA SER A 214 -21.81 -1.30 -5.11
C SER A 214 -23.34 -1.39 -5.10
N ARG A 215 -23.98 -0.45 -5.81
CA ARG A 215 -25.44 -0.49 -6.04
C ARG A 215 -25.87 -1.77 -6.75
N ASN A 216 -24.96 -2.40 -7.49
CA ASN A 216 -25.23 -3.60 -8.27
C ASN A 216 -25.25 -4.87 -7.42
N LEU A 217 -24.66 -4.85 -6.23
CA LEU A 217 -24.74 -5.96 -5.27
C LEU A 217 -26.12 -6.09 -4.63
N SER A 218 -26.84 -4.98 -4.46
CA SER A 218 -28.22 -5.01 -3.92
C SER A 218 -29.22 -5.80 -4.79
N LYS A 219 -28.86 -6.07 -6.06
CA LYS A 219 -29.67 -6.85 -7.00
C LYS A 219 -29.30 -8.34 -7.04
N LEU A 220 -28.17 -8.73 -6.47
CA LEU A 220 -27.74 -10.12 -6.37
C LEU A 220 -28.48 -10.75 -5.18
N ARG A 221 -29.67 -11.30 -5.44
CA ARG A 221 -30.38 -12.14 -4.47
C ARG A 221 -29.50 -13.36 -4.16
N ILE A 222 -29.32 -13.62 -2.87
CA ILE A 222 -28.71 -14.85 -2.34
C ILE A 222 -29.54 -16.02 -2.89
N ALA A 223 -28.86 -16.96 -3.55
CA ALA A 223 -29.43 -18.24 -3.96
C ALA A 223 -29.65 -19.14 -2.73
#